data_AF-A0A3A4L333-F1
#
_entry.id   AF-A0A3A4L333-F1
#
_cell.length_a   1.000
_cell.length_b   1.000
_cell.length_c   1.000
_cell.angle_alpha   90.00
_cell.angle_beta   90.00
_cell.angle_gamma   90.00
#
_symmetry.space_group_name_H-M   'P 1'
#
loop_
_entity.id
_entity.type
_entity.pdbx_description
1 polymer ?
#
loop_
_entity_poly.entity_id
_entity_poly.type
_entity_poly.pdbx_seq_one_letter_code
_entity_poly.pdbx_strand_id
1 'polypeptide(L)'
;MSTGEERDAIRLAESWEAHVEKIDRDRSLPWSDRTVWNEYDLCAALLIRDRLESAIRKLPEPVASKMNSYATGADERFMSITVEDSGKRMAAVAKIDLAGQGWWWFRIPDSGPIIEDLARWSRFEE
;
A
#
# COMPACT_ATOMS: atom_id res chain seq x y z
N MET A 1 -1.35 12.88 -27.41
CA MET A 1 -1.60 11.42 -27.36
C MET A 1 -0.94 10.92 -26.09
N SER A 2 -1.72 10.39 -25.14
CA SER A 2 -1.16 9.81 -23.91
C SER A 2 -0.38 8.54 -24.25
N THR A 3 0.85 8.40 -23.75
CA THR A 3 1.68 7.20 -23.95
C THR A 3 1.13 6.05 -23.10
N GLY A 4 1.53 4.80 -23.39
CA GLY A 4 1.10 3.65 -22.59
C GLY A 4 1.45 3.78 -21.10
N GLU A 5 2.62 4.32 -20.80
CA GLU A 5 3.14 4.50 -19.43
C GLU A 5 2.28 5.45 -18.58
N GLU A 6 1.76 6.53 -19.17
CA GLU A 6 0.88 7.47 -18.46
C GLU A 6 -0.45 6.80 -18.09
N ARG A 7 -1.02 6.01 -19.00
CA ARG A 7 -2.24 5.24 -18.73
C ARG A 7 -2.04 4.19 -17.65
N ASP A 8 -0.86 3.57 -17.62
CA ASP A 8 -0.52 2.60 -16.60
C ASP A 8 -0.36 3.27 -15.22
N ALA A 9 0.27 4.45 -15.16
CA ALA A 9 0.40 5.23 -13.91
C ALA A 9 -0.96 5.66 -13.36
N ILE A 10 -1.90 6.10 -14.20
CA ILE A 10 -3.26 6.47 -13.77
C ILE A 10 -3.98 5.27 -13.17
N ARG A 11 -3.96 4.12 -13.87
CA ARG A 11 -4.62 2.90 -13.38
C ARG A 11 -4.01 2.38 -12.08
N LEU A 12 -2.70 2.50 -11.93
CA LEU A 12 -2.01 2.14 -10.68
C LEU A 12 -2.39 3.07 -9.53
N ALA A 13 -2.58 4.37 -9.80
CA ALA A 13 -3.03 5.33 -8.81
C ALA A 13 -4.49 5.07 -8.38
N GLU A 14 -5.40 4.83 -9.34
CA GLU A 14 -6.78 4.43 -9.04
C GLU A 14 -6.83 3.12 -8.25
N SER A 15 -5.98 2.14 -8.62
CA SER A 15 -5.89 0.88 -7.89
C SER A 15 -5.35 1.09 -6.48
N TRP A 16 -4.34 1.94 -6.29
CA TRP A 16 -3.82 2.28 -4.97
C TRP A 16 -4.91 2.89 -4.08
N GLU A 17 -5.59 3.93 -4.57
CA GLU A 17 -6.68 4.59 -3.87
C GLU A 17 -7.79 3.60 -3.47
N ALA A 18 -8.25 2.77 -4.41
CA ALA A 18 -9.29 1.78 -4.13
C ALA A 18 -8.87 0.75 -3.06
N HIS A 19 -7.59 0.38 -3.01
CA HIS A 19 -7.08 -0.52 -1.97
C HIS A 19 -7.04 0.17 -0.61
N VAL A 20 -6.55 1.41 -0.55
CA VAL A 20 -6.54 2.20 0.70
C VAL A 20 -7.97 2.36 1.24
N GLU A 21 -8.95 2.68 0.38
CA GLU A 21 -10.35 2.79 0.79
C GLU A 21 -10.94 1.48 1.32
N LYS A 22 -10.59 0.34 0.71
CA LYS A 22 -11.07 -0.96 1.18
C LYS A 22 -10.46 -1.31 2.54
N ILE A 23 -9.16 -1.06 2.72
CA ILE A 23 -8.46 -1.24 4.01
C ILE A 23 -9.11 -0.38 5.09
N ASP A 24 -9.36 0.91 4.80
CA ASP A 24 -10.01 1.86 5.72
C ASP A 24 -11.37 1.34 6.18
N ARG A 25 -12.21 0.90 5.23
CA ARG A 25 -13.54 0.35 5.51
C ARG A 25 -13.48 -0.89 6.38
N ASP A 26 -12.60 -1.83 6.03
CA ASP A 26 -12.52 -3.14 6.67
C ASP A 26 -11.99 -3.08 8.10
N ARG A 27 -11.22 -2.04 8.45
CA ARG A 27 -10.72 -1.85 9.82
C ARG A 27 -11.83 -1.82 10.88
N SER A 28 -13.03 -1.40 10.48
CA SER A 28 -14.20 -1.33 11.36
C SER A 28 -14.99 -2.64 11.47
N LEU A 29 -14.64 -3.66 10.67
CA LEU A 29 -15.35 -4.93 10.58
C LEU A 29 -14.67 -6.01 11.46
N PRO A 30 -15.44 -7.01 11.93
CA PRO A 30 -14.87 -8.08 12.74
C PRO A 30 -13.96 -8.98 11.90
N TRP A 31 -12.89 -9.49 12.51
CA TRP A 31 -11.94 -10.40 11.84
C TRP A 31 -12.57 -11.71 11.31
N SER A 32 -13.72 -12.11 11.84
CA SER A 32 -14.48 -13.27 11.35
C SER A 32 -15.32 -13.00 10.09
N ASP A 33 -15.45 -11.74 9.66
CA ASP A 33 -16.14 -11.39 8.43
C ASP A 33 -15.36 -11.93 7.22
N ARG A 34 -16.05 -12.63 6.32
CA ARG A 34 -15.40 -13.31 5.18
C ARG A 34 -15.08 -12.37 4.01
N THR A 35 -15.49 -11.11 4.09
CA THR A 35 -15.30 -10.10 3.04
C THR A 35 -14.14 -9.15 3.33
N VAL A 36 -13.56 -9.24 4.53
CA VAL A 36 -12.43 -8.38 4.93
C VAL A 36 -11.14 -8.85 4.30
N TRP A 37 -10.27 -7.87 4.07
CA TRP A 37 -8.92 -8.10 3.58
C TRP A 37 -7.95 -8.50 4.70
N ASN A 38 -6.96 -9.30 4.34
CA ASN A 38 -5.93 -9.84 5.23
C ASN A 38 -4.53 -9.26 4.92
N GLU A 39 -3.48 -9.83 5.51
CA GLU A 39 -2.10 -9.36 5.35
C GLU A 39 -1.58 -9.49 3.90
N TYR A 40 -2.09 -10.46 3.13
CA TYR A 40 -1.72 -10.62 1.72
C TYR A 40 -2.36 -9.55 0.84
N ASP A 41 -3.57 -9.09 1.18
CA ASP A 41 -4.22 -7.98 0.48
C ASP A 41 -3.50 -6.65 0.77
N LEU A 42 -3.02 -6.45 2.00
CA LEU A 42 -2.11 -5.33 2.31
C LEU A 42 -0.83 -5.43 1.48
N CYS A 43 -0.19 -6.60 1.42
CA CYS A 43 0.99 -6.83 0.59
C CYS A 43 0.73 -6.47 -0.89
N ALA A 44 -0.42 -6.87 -1.44
CA ALA A 44 -0.80 -6.50 -2.80
C ALA A 44 -0.92 -4.98 -2.98
N ALA A 45 -1.51 -4.27 -2.02
CA ALA A 45 -1.62 -2.81 -2.03
C ALA A 45 -0.24 -2.12 -2.01
N LEU A 46 0.69 -2.57 -1.16
CA LEU A 46 2.04 -2.01 -1.08
C LEU A 46 2.83 -2.24 -2.38
N LEU A 47 2.70 -3.42 -2.99
CA LEU A 47 3.29 -3.73 -4.29
C LEU A 47 2.66 -2.92 -5.45
N ILE A 48 1.39 -2.50 -5.34
CA ILE A 48 0.79 -1.56 -6.28
C ILE A 48 1.45 -0.18 -6.12
N ARG A 49 1.69 0.25 -4.89
CA ARG A 49 2.35 1.54 -4.62
C ARG A 49 3.80 1.59 -5.11
N ASP A 50 4.53 0.48 -5.02
CA ASP A 50 5.87 0.33 -5.63
C ASP A 50 5.81 0.49 -7.15
N ARG A 51 4.85 -0.18 -7.79
CA ARG A 51 4.66 -0.10 -9.25
C ARG A 51 4.26 1.30 -9.69
N LEU A 52 3.39 1.96 -8.91
CA LEU A 52 3.01 3.35 -9.16
C LEU A 52 4.23 4.26 -9.10
N GLU A 53 5.06 4.14 -8.06
CA GLU A 53 6.29 4.93 -7.93
C GLU A 53 7.23 4.70 -9.13
N SER A 54 7.42 3.43 -9.51
CA SER A 54 8.24 3.06 -10.66
C SER A 54 7.70 3.64 -11.98
N ALA A 55 6.38 3.64 -12.16
CA ALA A 55 5.73 4.21 -13.34
C ALA A 55 5.92 5.74 -13.39
N ILE A 56 5.71 6.43 -12.26
CA ILE A 56 5.88 7.89 -12.16
C ILE A 56 7.32 8.30 -12.50
N ARG A 57 8.33 7.57 -12.00
CA ARG A 57 9.75 7.86 -12.27
C ARG A 57 10.15 7.76 -13.75
N LYS A 58 9.35 7.10 -14.59
CA LYS A 58 9.58 6.98 -16.05
C LYS A 58 8.92 8.10 -16.85
N LEU A 59 8.01 8.86 -16.24
CA LEU A 59 7.28 9.94 -16.92
C LEU A 59 8.14 11.20 -17.03
N PRO A 60 7.90 12.06 -18.04
CA PRO A 60 8.48 13.39 -18.11
C PRO A 60 8.06 14.24 -16.91
N GLU A 61 8.96 15.11 -16.44
CA GLU A 61 8.82 15.87 -15.19
C GLU A 61 7.45 16.57 -14.99
N PRO A 62 6.86 17.25 -15.99
CA PRO A 62 5.55 17.89 -15.80
C PRO A 62 4.43 16.88 -15.53
N VAL A 63 4.51 15.68 -16.13
CA VAL A 63 3.52 14.61 -15.96
C VAL A 63 3.79 13.87 -14.65
N ALA A 64 5.05 13.56 -14.35
CA ALA A 64 5.46 12.93 -13.10
C ALA A 64 5.02 13.75 -11.88
N SER A 65 5.25 15.07 -11.90
CA SER A 65 4.81 15.99 -10.85
C SER A 65 3.29 15.95 -10.65
N LYS A 66 2.51 16.00 -11.74
CA LYS A 66 1.05 15.90 -11.68
C LYS A 66 0.59 14.55 -11.13
N MET A 67 1.24 13.46 -11.51
CA MET A 67 0.91 12.12 -11.00
C MET A 67 1.26 11.96 -9.52
N ASN A 68 2.35 12.55 -9.04
CA ASN A 68 2.66 12.60 -7.61
C ASN A 68 1.58 13.34 -6.82
N SER A 69 1.12 14.50 -7.32
CA SER A 69 0.00 15.21 -6.69
C SER A 69 -1.29 14.38 -6.68
N TYR A 70 -1.55 13.60 -7.74
CA TYR A 70 -2.70 12.71 -7.80
C TYR A 70 -2.63 11.57 -6.76
N ALA A 71 -1.44 10.98 -6.57
CA ALA A 71 -1.23 9.93 -5.57
C ALA A 71 -1.28 10.43 -4.12
N THR A 72 -1.07 11.74 -3.90
CA THR A 72 -0.96 12.33 -2.55
C THR A 72 -2.19 12.10 -1.69
N GLY A 73 -3.41 12.19 -2.26
CA GLY A 73 -4.64 11.99 -1.49
C GLY A 73 -4.78 10.56 -0.93
N ALA A 74 -4.42 9.56 -1.72
CA ALA A 74 -4.40 8.17 -1.28
C ALA A 74 -3.27 7.91 -0.27
N ASP A 75 -2.08 8.50 -0.49
CA ASP A 75 -0.94 8.42 0.45
C ASP A 75 -1.29 9.04 1.82
N GLU A 76 -1.91 10.22 1.84
CA GLU A 76 -2.36 10.89 3.07
C GLU A 76 -3.42 10.10 3.81
N ARG A 77 -4.40 9.54 3.10
CA ARG A 77 -5.38 8.64 3.70
C ARG A 77 -4.73 7.39 4.25
N PHE A 78 -3.80 6.77 3.52
CA PHE A 78 -3.09 5.59 4.00
C PHE A 78 -2.31 5.93 5.28
N MET A 79 -1.61 7.06 5.33
CA MET A 79 -0.91 7.52 6.53
C MET A 79 -1.85 7.75 7.72
N SER A 80 -3.05 8.32 7.50
CA SER A 80 -4.00 8.61 8.58
C SER A 80 -4.64 7.36 9.18
N ILE A 81 -4.68 6.25 8.44
CA ILE A 81 -5.23 4.96 8.87
C ILE A 81 -4.14 3.93 9.19
N THR A 82 -2.89 4.35 9.35
CA THR A 82 -1.79 3.44 9.65
C THR A 82 -0.89 4.04 10.71
N VAL A 83 -0.12 3.18 11.37
CA VAL A 83 0.95 3.56 12.30
C VAL A 83 2.30 3.13 11.74
N GLU A 84 3.38 3.72 12.25
CA GLU A 84 4.73 3.26 11.94
C GLU A 84 4.94 1.82 12.43
N ASP A 85 5.66 1.04 11.63
CA ASP A 85 6.01 -0.35 11.86
C ASP A 85 7.45 -0.61 11.40
N SER A 86 8.08 -1.66 11.91
CA SER A 86 9.43 -2.05 11.45
C SER A 86 9.44 -2.46 9.98
N GLY A 87 8.28 -2.85 9.43
CA GLY A 87 8.11 -3.42 8.11
C GLY A 87 8.53 -4.89 8.03
N LYS A 88 9.17 -5.46 9.07
CA LYS A 88 9.74 -6.81 9.03
C LYS A 88 8.68 -7.88 8.78
N ARG A 89 7.50 -7.75 9.41
CA ARG A 89 6.37 -8.65 9.19
C ARG A 89 5.87 -8.60 7.74
N MET A 90 5.67 -7.40 7.20
CA MET A 90 5.25 -7.23 5.81
C MET A 90 6.30 -7.73 4.82
N ALA A 91 7.59 -7.52 5.11
CA ALA A 91 8.68 -8.05 4.31
C ALA A 91 8.68 -9.58 4.28
N ALA A 92 8.39 -10.23 5.42
CA ALA A 92 8.26 -11.68 5.50
C ALA A 92 7.03 -12.22 4.73
N VAL A 93 5.89 -11.53 4.82
CA VAL A 93 4.68 -11.84 4.02
C VAL A 93 4.99 -11.75 2.52
N ALA A 94 5.63 -10.66 2.10
CA ALA A 94 5.96 -10.38 0.71
C ALA A 94 7.18 -11.17 0.19
N LYS A 95 7.99 -11.74 1.09
CA LYS A 95 9.28 -12.38 0.80
C LYS A 95 10.26 -11.45 0.07
N ILE A 96 10.38 -10.22 0.55
CA ILE A 96 11.26 -9.18 -0.01
C ILE A 96 12.29 -8.68 1.01
N ASP A 97 13.32 -7.99 0.52
CA ASP A 97 14.20 -7.15 1.33
C ASP A 97 13.60 -5.73 1.45
N LEU A 98 13.66 -5.17 2.67
CA LEU A 98 13.22 -3.80 2.97
C LEU A 98 14.22 -2.73 2.50
N ALA A 99 15.46 -3.11 2.18
CA ALA A 99 16.47 -2.18 1.70
C ALA A 99 15.98 -1.41 0.46
N GLY A 100 15.82 -0.09 0.62
CA GLY A 100 15.39 0.82 -0.45
C GLY A 100 13.89 0.80 -0.76
N GLN A 101 13.07 0.17 0.08
CA GLN A 101 11.61 0.19 -0.07
C GLN A 101 11.01 1.56 0.31
N GLY A 102 9.86 1.87 -0.28
CA GLY A 102 9.11 3.08 0.02
C GLY A 102 8.60 3.10 1.46
N TRP A 103 8.34 4.31 1.99
CA TRP A 103 7.89 4.52 3.37
C TRP A 103 6.61 3.74 3.72
N TRP A 104 5.77 3.42 2.73
CA TRP A 104 4.54 2.66 2.93
C TRP A 104 4.78 1.23 3.42
N TRP A 105 5.95 0.64 3.17
CA TRP A 105 6.33 -0.69 3.71
C TRP A 105 6.59 -0.69 5.21
N PHE A 106 6.80 0.48 5.80
CA PHE A 106 7.06 0.68 7.22
C PHE A 106 5.79 1.15 7.96
N ARG A 107 4.63 0.74 7.43
CA ARG A 107 3.33 1.10 8.00
C ARG A 107 2.35 -0.06 7.92
N ILE A 108 1.52 -0.16 8.94
CA ILE A 108 0.43 -1.14 9.03
C ILE A 108 -0.85 -0.45 9.53
N PRO A 109 -2.05 -0.95 9.21
CA PRO A 109 -3.30 -0.43 9.75
C PRO A 109 -3.26 -0.30 11.27
N ASP A 110 -3.82 0.76 11.86
CA ASP A 110 -3.80 0.90 13.33
C ASP A 110 -4.74 -0.08 14.07
N SER A 111 -5.60 -0.78 13.33
CA SER A 111 -6.67 -1.64 13.85
C SER A 111 -7.16 -2.59 12.76
N GLY A 112 -8.07 -3.50 13.15
CA GLY A 112 -8.83 -4.31 12.22
C GLY A 112 -8.19 -5.65 11.84
N PRO A 113 -8.82 -6.37 10.89
CA PRO A 113 -8.52 -7.76 10.57
C PRO A 113 -7.07 -8.00 10.14
N ILE A 114 -6.49 -7.07 9.40
CA ILE A 114 -5.11 -7.18 8.90
C ILE A 114 -4.10 -7.28 10.05
N ILE A 115 -4.32 -6.56 11.16
CA ILE A 115 -3.43 -6.62 12.33
C ILE A 115 -3.52 -7.98 13.04
N GLU A 116 -4.71 -8.54 13.13
CA GLU A 116 -4.93 -9.87 13.71
C GLU A 116 -4.20 -10.95 12.90
N ASP A 117 -4.27 -10.88 11.57
CA ASP A 117 -3.53 -11.82 10.72
C ASP A 117 -2.00 -11.58 10.79
N LEU A 118 -1.56 -10.31 10.84
CA LEU A 118 -0.14 -9.97 11.00
C LEU A 118 0.46 -10.46 12.33
N ALA A 119 -0.34 -10.66 13.38
CA ALA A 119 0.15 -11.22 14.63
C ALA A 119 0.78 -12.62 14.47
N ARG A 120 0.40 -13.38 13.42
CA ARG A 120 0.99 -14.69 13.07
C ARG A 120 2.44 -14.58 12.59
N TRP A 121 2.88 -13.38 12.26
CA TRP A 121 4.20 -13.08 11.73
C TRP A 121 5.12 -12.44 12.77
N SER A 122 4.68 -12.30 14.03
CA SER A 122 5.44 -11.65 15.11
C SER A 122 6.84 -12.21 15.33
N ARG A 123 7.09 -13.48 14.98
CA ARG A 123 8.43 -14.11 15.03
C ARG A 123 9.49 -13.40 14.16
N PHE A 124 9.07 -12.53 13.24
CA PHE A 124 9.97 -11.76 12.39
C PHE A 124 10.29 -10.37 12.96
N GLU A 125 9.70 -9.97 14.08
CA GLU A 125 10.02 -8.69 14.75
C GLU A 125 11.31 -8.74 15.58
N GLU A 126 11.71 -9.94 15.99
CA GLU A 126 12.91 -10.21 16.81
C GLU A 126 14.23 -9.85 16.11
#